data_AF-A0A4R4ET56-F1
#
_entry.id   AF-A0A4R4ET56-F1
#
_cell.length_a   1.000
_cell.length_b   1.000
_cell.length_c   1.000
_cell.angle_alpha   90.00
_cell.angle_beta   90.00
_cell.angle_gamma   90.00
#
_symmetry.space_group_name_H-M   'P 1'
#
loop_
_entity.id
_entity.type
_entity.pdbx_description
1 polymer ?
#
loop_
_entity_poly.entity_id
_entity_poly.type
_entity_poly.pdbx_seq_one_letter_code
_entity_poly.pdbx_strand_id
1 'polypeptide(L)'
;MTTTPNHVSNANKVAAKAAIVAKREQLEHWSRTGLPFKGGVTPTVGEPYEFDWYPQSLRDFCRWDGSQNSPEIGPFRATAFQTLCSYPEEKATVTSLLAALEKLRLATIKRLDPKAALRDAEGQVLIERQLRAGALLGYRAARQQVRVLAASLADEQRAHRESIAHLSEQLEKAHRDVAALSAEVAALTATIRKVKPIRAVG
;
A
#
# COMPACT_ATOMS: atom_id res chain seq x y z
N MET A 1 42.61 27.95 -33.50
CA MET A 1 42.23 26.52 -33.42
C MET A 1 40.74 26.43 -33.67
N THR A 2 40.38 26.03 -34.88
CA THR A 2 39.01 25.95 -35.39
C THR A 2 38.38 24.63 -34.95
N THR A 3 37.51 24.68 -33.94
CA THR A 3 36.64 23.56 -33.56
C THR A 3 35.55 23.42 -34.62
N THR A 4 35.68 22.42 -35.49
CA THR A 4 34.66 22.04 -36.46
C THR A 4 33.43 21.47 -35.74
N PRO A 5 32.23 22.10 -35.88
CA PRO A 5 31.03 21.66 -35.19
C PRO A 5 30.19 20.80 -36.13
N ASN A 6 30.57 19.54 -36.35
CA ASN A 6 29.71 18.57 -37.02
C ASN A 6 29.97 17.17 -36.46
N HIS A 7 29.64 17.00 -35.17
CA HIS A 7 29.76 15.73 -34.49
C HIS A 7 28.61 14.81 -34.91
N VAL A 8 28.92 13.71 -35.59
CA VAL A 8 28.02 12.57 -35.89
C VAL A 8 27.19 12.13 -34.67
N SER A 9 27.75 12.31 -33.47
CA SER A 9 27.07 12.10 -32.18
C SER A 9 25.81 12.97 -31.99
N ASN A 10 25.87 14.26 -32.36
CA ASN A 10 24.71 15.15 -32.26
C ASN A 10 23.66 14.80 -33.32
N ALA A 11 24.06 14.48 -34.54
CA ALA A 11 23.14 14.01 -35.59
C ALA A 11 22.40 12.74 -35.15
N ASN A 12 23.11 11.79 -34.53
CA ASN A 12 22.51 10.56 -33.99
C ASN A 12 21.54 10.83 -32.83
N LYS A 13 21.85 11.78 -31.94
CA LYS A 13 20.93 12.20 -30.85
C LYS A 13 19.66 12.84 -31.40
N VAL A 14 19.80 13.75 -32.37
CA VAL A 14 18.64 14.40 -33.03
C VAL A 14 17.77 13.36 -33.72
N ALA A 15 18.37 12.44 -34.49
CA ALA A 15 17.64 11.38 -35.17
C ALA A 15 16.95 10.41 -34.20
N ALA A 16 17.59 10.07 -33.08
CA ALA A 16 16.98 9.21 -32.06
C ALA A 16 15.81 9.89 -31.35
N LYS A 17 15.92 11.18 -31.04
CA LYS A 17 14.80 11.96 -30.49
C LYS A 17 13.64 12.05 -31.47
N ALA A 18 13.91 12.35 -32.75
CA ALA A 18 12.89 12.37 -33.80
C ALA A 18 12.15 11.03 -33.93
N ALA A 19 12.89 9.90 -33.86
CA ALA A 19 12.28 8.57 -33.88
C ALA A 19 11.38 8.29 -32.67
N ILE A 20 11.78 8.72 -31.47
CA ILE A 20 10.93 8.61 -30.27
C ILE A 20 9.65 9.42 -30.43
N VAL A 21 9.76 10.66 -30.94
CA VAL A 21 8.62 11.55 -31.15
C VAL A 21 7.65 10.97 -32.19
N ALA A 22 8.13 10.49 -33.33
CA ALA A 22 7.28 9.89 -34.36
C ALA A 22 6.49 8.67 -33.83
N LYS A 23 7.14 7.78 -33.07
CA LYS A 23 6.46 6.65 -32.43
C LYS A 23 5.44 7.12 -31.39
N ARG A 24 5.78 8.14 -30.59
CA ARG A 24 4.89 8.73 -29.58
C ARG A 24 3.63 9.30 -30.25
N GLU A 25 3.80 10.05 -31.33
CA GLU A 25 2.70 10.62 -32.12
C GLU A 25 1.75 9.52 -32.65
N GLN A 26 2.30 8.38 -33.08
CA GLN A 26 1.48 7.23 -33.47
C GLN A 26 0.68 6.65 -32.29
N LEU A 27 1.30 6.52 -31.12
CA LEU A 27 0.57 6.09 -29.91
C LEU A 27 -0.50 7.10 -29.49
N GLU A 28 -0.21 8.40 -29.60
CA GLU A 28 -1.18 9.47 -29.36
C GLU A 28 -2.34 9.40 -30.35
N HIS A 29 -2.06 9.14 -31.63
CA HIS A 29 -3.09 8.95 -32.63
C HIS A 29 -4.04 7.81 -32.24
N TRP A 30 -3.50 6.61 -31.95
CA TRP A 30 -4.32 5.47 -31.51
C TRP A 30 -5.05 5.70 -30.18
N SER A 31 -4.49 6.51 -29.28
CA SER A 31 -5.18 6.86 -28.03
C SER A 31 -6.47 7.64 -28.28
N ARG A 32 -6.56 8.34 -29.44
CA ARG A 32 -7.72 9.15 -29.84
C ARG A 32 -8.65 8.40 -30.79
N THR A 33 -8.09 7.69 -31.77
CA THR A 33 -8.87 7.03 -32.84
C THR A 33 -9.23 5.58 -32.52
N GLY A 34 -8.56 4.98 -31.55
CA GLY A 34 -8.69 3.56 -31.21
C GLY A 34 -7.49 2.74 -31.69
N LEU A 35 -7.38 1.52 -31.16
CA LEU A 35 -6.31 0.61 -31.56
C LEU A 35 -6.52 0.09 -32.98
N PRO A 36 -5.43 -0.13 -33.73
CA PRO A 36 -5.51 -0.70 -35.06
C PRO A 36 -5.97 -2.17 -35.00
N PHE A 37 -6.74 -2.58 -36.00
CA PHE A 37 -7.14 -3.98 -36.21
C PHE A 37 -6.39 -4.56 -37.41
N LYS A 38 -6.12 -5.87 -37.38
CA LYS A 38 -5.54 -6.53 -38.54
C LYS A 38 -6.45 -6.37 -39.75
N GLY A 39 -5.87 -5.94 -40.87
CA GLY A 39 -6.62 -5.65 -42.11
C GLY A 39 -7.34 -4.31 -42.14
N GLY A 40 -7.19 -3.45 -41.11
CA GLY A 40 -7.67 -2.06 -41.12
C GLY A 40 -9.19 -1.88 -40.98
N VAL A 41 -9.96 -2.96 -40.93
CA VAL A 41 -11.42 -2.91 -40.79
C VAL A 41 -11.80 -2.89 -39.31
N THR A 42 -12.66 -1.94 -38.93
CA THR A 42 -13.21 -1.90 -37.56
C THR A 42 -14.26 -3.01 -37.43
N PRO A 43 -14.09 -3.97 -36.51
CA PRO A 43 -15.00 -5.09 -36.35
C PRO A 43 -16.33 -4.66 -35.73
N THR A 44 -17.39 -5.38 -36.06
CA THR A 44 -18.70 -5.23 -35.42
C THR A 44 -18.78 -6.10 -34.16
N VAL A 45 -19.73 -5.80 -33.27
CA VAL A 45 -19.94 -6.58 -32.04
C VAL A 45 -20.27 -8.03 -32.37
N GLY A 46 -19.55 -8.97 -31.76
CA GLY A 46 -19.74 -10.42 -31.96
C GLY A 46 -19.01 -11.00 -33.17
N GLU A 47 -18.39 -10.18 -34.02
CA GLU A 47 -17.54 -10.66 -35.12
C GLU A 47 -16.15 -11.05 -34.60
N PRO A 48 -15.46 -12.02 -35.25
CA PRO A 48 -14.07 -12.31 -34.93
C PRO A 48 -13.20 -11.10 -35.25
N TYR A 49 -12.32 -10.74 -34.31
CA TYR A 49 -11.40 -9.63 -34.47
C TYR A 49 -10.03 -9.98 -33.92
N GLU A 50 -9.00 -9.32 -34.47
CA GLU A 50 -7.66 -9.36 -33.96
C GLU A 50 -7.06 -7.95 -34.03
N PHE A 51 -6.47 -7.50 -32.92
CA PHE A 51 -5.73 -6.23 -32.92
C PHE A 51 -4.47 -6.38 -33.79
N ASP A 52 -4.13 -5.32 -34.52
CA ASP A 52 -2.80 -5.23 -35.11
C ASP A 52 -1.76 -5.06 -33.99
N TRP A 53 -0.50 -5.36 -34.29
CA TRP A 53 0.56 -5.29 -33.31
C TRP A 53 0.70 -3.85 -32.77
N TYR A 54 0.90 -3.69 -31.48
CA TYR A 54 1.25 -2.40 -30.89
C TYR A 54 2.14 -2.63 -29.66
N PRO A 55 3.02 -1.69 -29.30
CA PRO A 55 3.90 -1.89 -28.16
C PRO A 55 3.08 -1.90 -26.86
N GLN A 56 3.36 -2.86 -25.97
CA GLN A 56 2.71 -2.98 -24.65
C GLN A 56 3.64 -2.59 -23.51
N SER A 57 4.93 -2.42 -23.80
CA SER A 57 5.94 -1.99 -22.84
C SER A 57 6.90 -0.98 -23.45
N LEU A 58 7.64 -0.28 -22.58
CA LEU A 58 8.71 0.62 -23.03
C LEU A 58 9.80 -0.11 -23.83
N ARG A 59 10.03 -1.40 -23.55
CA ARG A 59 11.02 -2.19 -24.29
C ARG A 59 10.53 -2.49 -25.71
N ASP A 60 9.25 -2.81 -25.85
CA ASP A 60 8.62 -3.04 -27.16
C ASP A 60 8.60 -1.75 -27.96
N PHE A 61 8.23 -0.64 -27.33
CA PHE A 61 8.27 0.70 -27.95
C PHE A 61 9.67 1.04 -28.50
N CYS A 62 10.72 0.76 -27.73
CA CYS A 62 12.10 0.99 -28.16
C CYS A 62 12.46 0.13 -29.38
N ARG A 63 12.10 -1.15 -29.37
CA ARG A 63 12.40 -2.11 -30.45
C ARG A 63 11.52 -1.92 -31.69
N TRP A 64 10.35 -1.32 -31.53
CA TRP A 64 9.38 -1.15 -32.59
C TRP A 64 10.00 -0.44 -33.81
N ASP A 65 9.88 -1.07 -34.96
CA ASP A 65 10.38 -0.57 -36.24
C ASP A 65 9.27 -0.46 -37.30
N GLY A 66 8.02 -0.76 -36.91
CA GLY A 66 6.87 -0.77 -37.80
C GLY A 66 6.72 -2.03 -38.64
N SER A 67 7.68 -2.96 -38.61
CA SER A 67 7.64 -4.18 -39.44
C SER A 67 6.52 -5.16 -39.04
N GLN A 68 6.03 -5.04 -37.81
CA GLN A 68 4.94 -5.87 -37.28
C GLN A 68 3.55 -5.35 -37.66
N ASN A 69 3.49 -4.17 -38.29
CA ASN A 69 2.26 -3.45 -38.57
C ASN A 69 1.89 -3.46 -40.05
N SER A 70 0.65 -3.09 -40.33
CA SER A 70 0.25 -2.73 -41.70
C SER A 70 1.15 -1.59 -42.26
N PRO A 71 1.37 -1.52 -43.59
CA PRO A 71 2.31 -0.57 -44.20
C PRO A 71 2.02 0.91 -43.90
N GLU A 72 0.78 1.24 -43.55
CA GLU A 72 0.30 2.60 -43.27
C GLU A 72 0.86 3.18 -41.97
N ILE A 73 1.31 2.32 -41.05
CA ILE A 73 1.84 2.73 -39.73
C ILE A 73 3.30 3.19 -39.83
N GLY A 74 3.90 3.05 -41.02
CA GLY A 74 5.19 3.62 -41.39
C GLY A 74 6.39 2.88 -40.79
N PRO A 75 7.56 2.93 -41.46
CA PRO A 75 8.77 2.39 -40.86
C PRO A 75 9.25 3.34 -39.75
N PHE A 76 9.42 2.79 -38.55
CA PHE A 76 10.07 3.50 -37.45
C PHE A 76 11.52 3.07 -37.31
N ARG A 77 12.34 3.96 -36.76
CA ARG A 77 13.69 3.59 -36.35
C ARG A 77 13.66 2.99 -34.95
N ALA A 78 14.22 1.79 -34.79
CA ALA A 78 14.47 1.21 -33.47
C ALA A 78 15.41 2.11 -32.65
N THR A 79 15.11 2.25 -31.36
CA THR A 79 15.86 3.09 -30.42
C THR A 79 16.31 2.24 -29.23
N ALA A 80 17.47 2.55 -28.67
CA ALA A 80 17.94 1.86 -27.46
C ALA A 80 17.15 2.37 -26.23
N PHE A 81 16.85 1.46 -25.29
CA PHE A 81 16.15 1.81 -24.06
C PHE A 81 16.88 2.88 -23.24
N GLN A 82 18.21 2.82 -23.19
CA GLN A 82 19.03 3.84 -22.53
C GLN A 82 18.84 5.23 -23.15
N THR A 83 18.66 5.30 -24.47
CA THR A 83 18.38 6.55 -25.17
C THR A 83 17.03 7.14 -24.75
N LEU A 84 15.98 6.32 -24.63
CA LEU A 84 14.69 6.78 -24.10
C LEU A 84 14.83 7.27 -22.64
N CYS A 85 15.60 6.57 -21.80
CA CYS A 85 15.85 6.98 -20.43
C CYS A 85 16.60 8.32 -20.32
N SER A 86 17.34 8.74 -21.35
CA SER A 86 17.98 10.07 -21.41
C SER A 86 17.00 11.22 -21.69
N TYR A 87 15.74 10.91 -22.06
CA TYR A 87 14.66 11.87 -22.27
C TYR A 87 13.51 11.59 -21.28
N PRO A 88 13.59 12.08 -20.03
CA PRO A 88 12.66 11.70 -18.97
C PRO A 88 11.20 12.12 -19.26
N GLU A 89 10.99 13.29 -19.86
CA GLU A 89 9.66 13.76 -20.26
C GLU A 89 9.02 12.83 -21.30
N GLU A 90 9.77 12.47 -22.34
CA GLU A 90 9.30 11.55 -23.38
C GLU A 90 8.99 10.17 -22.80
N LYS A 91 9.85 9.66 -21.93
CA LYS A 91 9.62 8.39 -21.23
C LYS A 91 8.32 8.43 -20.42
N ALA A 92 8.08 9.51 -19.67
CA ALA A 92 6.86 9.66 -18.88
C ALA A 92 5.61 9.68 -19.78
N THR A 93 5.65 10.45 -20.87
CA THR A 93 4.55 10.53 -21.84
C THR A 93 4.27 9.18 -22.49
N VAL A 94 5.29 8.48 -22.98
CA VAL A 94 5.13 7.14 -23.57
C VAL A 94 4.57 6.15 -22.54
N THR A 95 5.05 6.19 -21.29
CA THR A 95 4.52 5.32 -20.22
C THR A 95 3.03 5.56 -19.99
N SER A 96 2.61 6.83 -19.94
CA SER A 96 1.21 7.23 -19.80
C SER A 96 0.37 6.75 -20.99
N LEU A 97 0.87 6.93 -22.21
CA LEU A 97 0.20 6.48 -23.44
C LEU A 97 0.03 4.97 -23.49
N LEU A 98 1.06 4.19 -23.15
CA LEU A 98 0.97 2.73 -23.09
C LEU A 98 -0.10 2.28 -22.09
N ALA A 99 -0.17 2.92 -20.92
CA ALA A 99 -1.22 2.62 -19.93
C ALA A 99 -2.62 3.02 -20.43
N ALA A 100 -2.74 4.13 -21.16
CA ALA A 100 -4.00 4.56 -21.77
C ALA A 100 -4.46 3.60 -22.87
N LEU A 101 -3.55 3.14 -23.72
CA LEU A 101 -3.84 2.17 -24.78
C LEU A 101 -4.27 0.81 -24.22
N GLU A 102 -3.67 0.36 -23.11
CA GLU A 102 -4.11 -0.87 -22.46
C GLU A 102 -5.52 -0.75 -21.88
N LYS A 103 -5.86 0.38 -21.27
CA LYS A 103 -7.24 0.66 -20.85
C LYS A 103 -8.20 0.67 -22.05
N LEU A 104 -7.79 1.29 -23.15
CA LEU A 104 -8.57 1.36 -24.37
C LEU A 104 -8.78 -0.03 -24.99
N ARG A 105 -7.76 -0.89 -24.99
CA ARG A 105 -7.86 -2.29 -25.42
C ARG A 105 -8.91 -3.04 -24.61
N LEU A 106 -8.82 -2.99 -23.28
CA LEU A 106 -9.74 -3.70 -22.41
C LEU A 106 -11.19 -3.20 -22.60
N ALA A 107 -11.38 -1.89 -22.73
CA ALA A 107 -12.68 -1.31 -23.03
C ALA A 107 -13.21 -1.78 -24.41
N THR A 108 -12.34 -1.85 -25.41
CA THR A 108 -12.69 -2.30 -26.75
C THR A 108 -13.07 -3.79 -26.77
N ILE A 109 -12.32 -4.63 -26.04
CA ILE A 109 -12.65 -6.06 -25.87
C ILE A 109 -14.03 -6.21 -25.22
N LYS A 110 -14.34 -5.47 -24.15
CA LYS A 110 -15.65 -5.53 -23.49
C LYS A 110 -16.79 -5.10 -24.40
N ARG A 111 -16.53 -4.11 -25.25
CA ARG A 111 -17.52 -3.62 -26.24
C ARG A 111 -17.78 -4.65 -27.34
N LEU A 112 -16.72 -5.29 -27.85
CA LEU A 112 -16.82 -6.23 -28.98
C LEU A 112 -17.22 -7.64 -28.56
N ASP A 113 -16.82 -8.09 -27.36
CA ASP A 113 -17.17 -9.38 -26.76
C ASP A 113 -17.99 -9.20 -25.46
N PRO A 114 -19.32 -9.19 -25.53
CA PRO A 114 -20.17 -9.11 -24.35
C PRO A 114 -20.01 -10.30 -23.39
N LYS A 115 -19.53 -11.47 -23.87
CA LYS A 115 -19.22 -12.62 -23.01
C LYS A 115 -17.94 -12.38 -22.21
N ALA A 116 -16.98 -11.62 -22.72
CA ALA A 116 -15.82 -11.18 -21.92
C ALA A 116 -16.27 -10.27 -20.76
N ALA A 117 -17.18 -9.33 -21.03
CA ALA A 117 -17.73 -8.45 -20.00
C ALA A 117 -18.47 -9.24 -18.89
N LEU A 118 -19.24 -10.27 -19.26
CA LEU A 118 -19.91 -11.15 -18.30
C LEU A 118 -18.89 -11.92 -17.43
N ARG A 119 -17.88 -12.54 -18.05
CA ARG A 119 -16.82 -13.28 -17.33
C ARG A 119 -16.06 -12.41 -16.33
N ASP A 120 -15.74 -11.18 -16.73
CA ASP A 120 -15.10 -10.21 -15.84
C ASP A 120 -15.99 -9.87 -14.63
N ALA A 121 -17.28 -9.65 -14.86
CA ALA A 121 -18.24 -9.35 -13.79
C ALA A 121 -18.40 -10.54 -12.83
N GLU A 122 -18.47 -11.78 -13.35
CA GLU A 122 -18.50 -13.00 -12.55
C GLU A 122 -17.24 -13.15 -11.68
N GLY A 123 -16.06 -12.85 -12.26
CA GLY A 123 -14.79 -12.83 -11.54
C GLY A 123 -14.77 -11.81 -10.40
N GLN A 124 -15.26 -10.59 -10.64
CA GLN A 124 -15.36 -9.56 -9.60
C GLN A 124 -16.28 -9.98 -8.45
N VAL A 125 -17.45 -10.55 -8.77
CA VAL A 125 -18.39 -11.06 -7.76
C VAL A 125 -17.73 -12.16 -6.91
N LEU A 126 -16.93 -13.03 -7.53
CA LEU A 126 -16.20 -14.08 -6.80
C LEU A 126 -15.17 -13.49 -5.83
N ILE A 127 -14.38 -12.50 -6.28
CA ILE A 127 -13.38 -11.83 -5.44
C ILE A 127 -14.07 -11.12 -4.26
N GLU A 128 -15.15 -10.38 -4.50
CA GLU A 128 -15.90 -9.72 -3.44
C GLU A 128 -16.47 -10.71 -2.42
N ARG A 129 -16.99 -11.85 -2.88
CA ARG A 129 -17.47 -12.92 -1.99
C ARG A 129 -16.35 -13.45 -1.10
N GLN A 130 -15.16 -13.68 -1.66
CA GLN A 130 -13.99 -14.13 -0.90
C GLN A 130 -13.54 -13.09 0.14
N LEU A 131 -13.48 -11.82 -0.24
CA LEU A 131 -13.13 -10.72 0.68
C LEU A 131 -14.13 -10.61 1.83
N ARG A 132 -15.44 -10.67 1.53
CA ARG A 132 -16.50 -10.65 2.56
C ARG A 132 -16.40 -11.86 3.49
N ALA A 133 -16.14 -13.05 2.96
CA ALA A 133 -15.94 -14.24 3.78
C ALA A 133 -14.75 -14.09 4.75
N GLY A 134 -13.62 -13.57 4.25
CA GLY A 134 -12.46 -13.26 5.09
C GLY A 134 -12.76 -12.22 6.18
N ALA A 135 -13.45 -11.14 5.82
CA ALA A 135 -13.86 -10.10 6.77
C ALA A 135 -14.79 -10.64 7.87
N LEU A 136 -15.73 -11.52 7.53
CA LEU A 136 -16.62 -12.18 8.50
C LEU A 136 -15.85 -13.06 9.49
N LEU A 137 -14.82 -13.77 9.03
CA LEU A 137 -13.94 -14.54 9.92
C LEU A 137 -13.18 -13.63 10.89
N GLY A 138 -12.60 -12.54 10.38
CA GLY A 138 -11.92 -11.53 11.20
C GLY A 138 -12.84 -10.91 12.26
N TYR A 139 -14.08 -10.56 11.87
CA TYR A 139 -15.08 -10.02 12.80
C TYR A 139 -15.44 -11.03 13.92
N ARG A 140 -15.60 -12.32 13.58
CA ARG A 140 -15.88 -13.37 14.58
C ARG A 140 -14.72 -13.54 15.57
N ALA A 141 -13.49 -13.53 15.08
CA ALA A 141 -12.30 -13.63 15.92
C ALA A 141 -12.18 -12.43 16.87
N ALA A 142 -12.37 -11.21 16.35
CA ALA A 142 -12.35 -9.99 17.16
C ALA A 142 -13.44 -10.01 18.25
N ARG A 143 -14.65 -10.45 17.92
CA ARG A 143 -15.74 -10.58 18.89
C ARG A 143 -15.43 -11.57 20.00
N GLN A 144 -14.74 -12.67 19.68
CA GLN A 144 -14.30 -13.64 20.69
C GLN A 144 -13.20 -13.06 21.58
N GLN A 145 -12.23 -12.34 21.01
CA GLN A 145 -11.18 -11.65 21.78
C GLN A 145 -11.77 -10.64 22.76
N VAL A 146 -12.75 -9.84 22.33
CA VAL A 146 -13.43 -8.87 23.21
C VAL A 146 -14.09 -9.58 24.41
N ARG A 147 -14.72 -10.74 24.20
CA ARG A 147 -15.32 -11.51 25.31
C ARG A 147 -14.29 -12.01 26.30
N VAL A 148 -13.17 -12.54 25.81
CA VAL A 148 -12.07 -13.04 26.66
C VAL A 148 -11.46 -11.90 27.46
N LEU A 149 -11.18 -10.76 26.82
CA LEU A 149 -10.63 -9.58 27.49
C LEU A 149 -11.61 -9.00 28.51
N ALA A 150 -12.91 -8.97 28.21
CA ALA A 150 -13.93 -8.51 29.15
C ALA A 150 -14.01 -9.40 30.40
N ALA A 151 -13.92 -10.72 30.23
CA ALA A 151 -13.89 -11.66 31.35
C ALA A 151 -12.62 -11.46 32.20
N SER A 152 -11.45 -11.40 31.56
CA SER A 152 -10.17 -11.14 32.24
C SER A 152 -10.17 -9.81 32.99
N LEU A 153 -10.73 -8.75 32.41
CA LEU A 153 -10.85 -7.45 33.07
C LEU A 153 -11.74 -7.54 34.31
N ALA A 154 -12.84 -8.30 34.25
CA ALA A 154 -13.73 -8.48 35.40
C ALA A 154 -13.04 -9.26 36.53
N ASP A 155 -12.29 -10.30 36.19
CA ASP A 155 -11.52 -11.10 37.16
C ASP A 155 -10.42 -10.26 37.83
N GLU A 156 -9.66 -9.47 37.04
CA GLU A 156 -8.64 -8.54 37.55
C GLU A 156 -9.25 -7.47 38.47
N GLN A 157 -10.38 -6.88 38.07
CA GLN A 157 -11.10 -5.92 38.92
C GLN A 157 -11.54 -6.54 40.25
N ARG A 158 -11.95 -7.81 40.24
CA ARG A 158 -12.31 -8.53 41.46
C ARG A 158 -11.10 -8.79 42.34
N ALA A 159 -10.02 -9.33 41.78
CA ALA A 159 -8.77 -9.58 42.49
C ALA A 159 -8.18 -8.29 43.08
N HIS A 160 -8.27 -7.18 42.35
CA HIS A 160 -7.83 -5.88 42.83
C HIS A 160 -8.66 -5.38 44.02
N ARG A 161 -10.00 -5.52 43.97
CA ARG A 161 -10.88 -5.15 45.10
C ARG A 161 -10.58 -6.00 46.34
N GLU A 162 -10.37 -7.30 46.17
CA GLU A 162 -10.02 -8.21 47.26
C GLU A 162 -8.66 -7.85 47.87
N SER A 163 -7.68 -7.51 47.02
CA SER A 163 -6.36 -7.06 47.46
C SER A 163 -6.42 -5.74 48.22
N ILE A 164 -7.18 -4.76 47.75
CA ILE A 164 -7.40 -3.48 48.45
C ILE A 164 -8.02 -3.73 49.83
N ALA A 165 -9.08 -4.53 49.89
CA ALA A 165 -9.75 -4.84 51.15
C ALA A 165 -8.79 -5.48 52.16
N HIS A 166 -7.97 -6.43 51.71
CA HIS A 166 -6.97 -7.08 52.55
C HIS A 166 -5.90 -6.10 53.05
N LEU A 167 -5.36 -5.26 52.16
CA LEU A 167 -4.34 -4.27 52.53
C LEU A 167 -4.90 -3.19 53.47
N SER A 168 -6.15 -2.77 53.28
CA SER A 168 -6.82 -1.84 54.21
C SER A 168 -6.97 -2.44 55.60
N GLU A 169 -7.34 -3.72 55.71
CA GLU A 169 -7.43 -4.41 57.00
C GLU A 169 -6.07 -4.50 57.69
N GLN A 170 -5.01 -4.83 56.94
CA GLN A 170 -3.64 -4.86 57.47
C GLN A 170 -3.17 -3.48 57.94
N LEU A 171 -3.49 -2.41 57.19
CA LEU A 171 -3.14 -1.04 57.55
C LEU A 171 -3.82 -0.62 58.86
N GLU A 172 -5.12 -0.91 59.01
CA GLU A 172 -5.88 -0.62 60.24
C GLU A 172 -5.35 -1.41 61.45
N LYS A 173 -4.90 -2.65 61.24
CA LYS A 173 -4.23 -3.41 62.29
C LYS A 173 -2.89 -2.76 62.67
N ALA A 174 -2.06 -2.43 61.69
CA ALA A 174 -0.77 -1.79 61.91
C ALA A 174 -0.91 -0.43 62.63
N HIS A 175 -1.91 0.39 62.27
CA HIS A 175 -2.19 1.65 62.98
C HIS A 175 -2.55 1.43 64.45
N ARG A 176 -3.37 0.41 64.75
CA ARG A 176 -3.71 0.05 66.14
C ARG A 176 -2.49 -0.41 66.93
N ASP A 177 -1.64 -1.24 66.32
CA ASP A 177 -0.42 -1.73 66.95
C ASP A 177 0.57 -0.59 67.22
N VAL A 178 0.75 0.33 66.27
CA VAL A 178 1.59 1.54 66.45
C VAL A 178 1.04 2.42 67.58
N ALA A 179 -0.28 2.64 67.62
CA ALA A 179 -0.90 3.43 68.69
C ALA A 179 -0.68 2.77 70.06
N ALA A 180 -0.87 1.45 70.18
CA ALA A 180 -0.65 0.71 71.41
C ALA A 180 0.82 0.77 71.87
N LEU A 181 1.76 0.51 70.97
CA LEU A 181 3.20 0.60 71.24
C LEU A 181 3.62 2.02 71.64
N SER A 182 3.06 3.05 70.99
CA SER A 182 3.35 4.44 71.33
C SER A 182 2.88 4.79 72.74
N ALA A 183 1.70 4.29 73.16
CA ALA A 183 1.19 4.47 74.50
C ALA A 183 2.04 3.76 75.55
N GLU A 184 2.49 2.54 75.25
CA GLU A 184 3.40 1.77 76.11
C GLU A 184 4.75 2.46 76.26
N VAL A 185 5.36 2.93 75.18
CA VAL A 185 6.60 3.73 75.21
C VAL A 185 6.41 5.00 76.04
N ALA A 186 5.30 5.72 75.89
CA ALA A 186 5.00 6.90 76.69
C ALA A 186 4.88 6.57 78.19
N ALA A 187 4.18 5.48 78.53
CA ALA A 187 4.06 5.00 79.91
C ALA A 187 5.42 4.61 80.51
N LEU A 188 6.23 3.82 79.79
CA LEU A 188 7.58 3.45 80.21
C LEU A 188 8.47 4.68 80.38
N THR A 189 8.40 5.64 79.45
CA THR A 189 9.16 6.91 79.52
C THR A 189 8.76 7.73 80.75
N ALA A 190 7.45 7.82 81.05
CA ALA A 190 6.96 8.48 82.25
C ALA A 190 7.46 7.78 83.53
N THR A 191 7.50 6.45 83.53
CA THR A 191 8.01 5.64 84.64
C THR A 191 9.50 5.88 84.85
N ILE A 192 10.31 5.84 83.79
CA ILE A 192 11.75 6.18 83.84
C ILE A 192 11.93 7.60 84.36
N ARG A 193 11.13 8.58 83.92
CA ARG A 193 11.21 9.97 84.39
C ARG A 193 10.92 10.11 85.89
N LYS A 194 10.04 9.27 86.46
CA LYS A 194 9.78 9.20 87.92
C LYS A 194 10.93 8.56 88.70
N VAL A 195 11.66 7.63 88.10
CA VAL A 195 12.78 6.90 88.74
C VAL A 195 14.11 7.66 88.59
N LYS A 196 14.28 8.48 87.55
CA LYS A 196 15.49 9.28 87.29
C LYS A 196 15.93 10.24 88.42
N PRO A 197 15.05 10.86 89.23
CA PRO A 197 15.46 11.72 90.35
C PRO A 197 16.22 10.93 91.45
N ILE A 198 16.05 9.61 91.50
CA ILE A 198 16.64 8.76 92.54
C ILE A 198 18.12 8.45 92.24
N ARG A 199 18.56 8.49 90.97
CA ARG A 199 19.97 8.27 90.60
C ARG A 199 20.85 9.52 90.64
N ALA A 200 20.29 10.73 90.78
CA ALA A 200 21.06 11.96 90.96
C ALA A 200 21.41 12.24 92.43
N VAL A 201 20.98 11.34 93.35
CA VAL A 201 21.36 11.33 94.75
C VAL A 201 22.21 10.07 94.97
N GLY A 202 23.44 10.15 94.52
CA GLY A 202 24.48 9.13 94.65
C GLY A 202 25.82 9.77 94.36
#